data_AF-E4U6R6-F1
#
_entry.id   AF-E4U6R6-F1
#
_cell.length_a   1.000
_cell.length_b   1.000
_cell.length_c   1.000
_cell.angle_alpha   90.00
_cell.angle_beta   90.00
_cell.angle_gamma   90.00
#
_symmetry.space_group_name_H-M   'P 1'
#
loop_
_entity.id
_entity.type
_entity.pdbx_description
1 polymer ?
#
loop_
_entity_poly.entity_id
_entity_poly.type
_entity_poly.pdbx_seq_one_letter_code
_entity_poly.pdbx_strand_id
1 'polypeptide(L)'
;MAVLLAALLDAVFREPPARLHPVVGIGRLLAGLECFWRAGAGAGALAWLAGAAAVLALSSLAWWGVSALEAPGRALLAGLLLWPAFSLQMLTGEVAAVEAALSRDLDEARARLARLVSRDTRGLDAAGVRMAALETLAENLSDSLVAPLFYFVLFGLPGAWLYRYANTADAVWGYRTPRYRRWGWLAARADDLLNWIPARLTGLLLAPRGLAALRREAGRTPSPNAGWPMGALALALGVRLEKRGAYVLHPSGRAPEPADLRRALVRVRRVAVAVYALAALLSWGRWGL
;
A
#
# COMPACT_ATOMS: atom_id res chain seq x y z
N MET A 1 6.70 -12.45 17.48
CA MET A 1 6.19 -11.43 18.43
C MET A 1 6.22 -10.00 17.86
N ALA A 2 7.29 -9.55 17.20
CA ALA A 2 7.40 -8.19 16.65
C ALA A 2 6.24 -7.79 15.71
N VAL A 3 5.91 -8.66 14.74
CA VAL A 3 4.78 -8.42 13.80
C VAL A 3 3.44 -8.32 14.54
N LEU A 4 3.22 -9.15 15.55
CA LEU A 4 1.99 -9.15 16.34
C LEU A 4 1.86 -7.87 17.17
N LEU A 5 2.98 -7.40 17.76
CA LEU A 5 3.00 -6.11 18.44
C LEU A 5 2.71 -4.97 17.47
N ALA A 6 3.36 -4.95 16.32
CA ALA A 6 3.09 -3.92 15.29
C ALA A 6 1.61 -3.92 14.87
N ALA A 7 1.02 -5.11 14.67
CA ALA A 7 -0.39 -5.26 14.32
C ALA A 7 -1.32 -4.80 15.46
N LEU A 8 -0.95 -5.07 16.72
CA LEU A 8 -1.66 -4.57 17.89
C LEU A 8 -1.60 -3.05 17.97
N LEU A 9 -0.43 -2.44 17.72
CA LEU A 9 -0.26 -1.00 17.70
C LEU A 9 -1.09 -0.35 16.59
N ASP A 10 -1.14 -0.92 15.39
CA ASP A 10 -2.05 -0.47 14.32
C ASP A 10 -3.52 -0.60 14.74
N ALA A 11 -3.91 -1.72 15.36
CA ALA A 11 -5.28 -1.92 15.84
C ALA A 11 -5.72 -0.90 16.91
N VAL A 12 -4.82 -0.55 17.84
CA VAL A 12 -5.14 0.32 18.99
C VAL A 12 -4.93 1.80 18.68
N PHE A 13 -3.79 2.14 18.07
CA PHE A 13 -3.35 3.52 17.85
C PHE A 13 -3.47 3.98 16.40
N ARG A 14 -3.73 3.07 15.45
CA ARG A 14 -3.71 3.32 14.00
C ARG A 14 -2.33 3.77 13.53
N GLU A 15 -2.09 5.08 13.55
CA GLU A 15 -0.88 5.71 13.05
C GLU A 15 -0.21 6.58 14.11
N PRO A 16 1.13 6.70 14.10
CA PRO A 16 1.78 7.72 14.90
C PRO A 16 1.32 9.12 14.47
N PRO A 17 1.39 10.12 15.37
CA PRO A 17 1.14 11.51 15.01
C PRO A 17 2.03 11.96 13.84
N ALA A 18 1.48 12.73 12.90
CA ALA A 18 2.17 13.14 11.67
C ALA A 18 3.55 13.80 11.89
N ARG A 19 3.77 14.44 13.05
CA ARG A 19 5.06 15.04 13.41
C ARG A 19 6.16 14.03 13.74
N LEU A 20 5.79 12.82 14.17
CA LEU A 20 6.69 11.72 14.52
C LEU A 20 6.69 10.61 13.47
N HIS A 21 5.77 10.64 12.51
CA HIS A 21 5.58 9.56 11.56
C HIS A 21 6.74 9.52 10.53
N PRO A 22 7.53 8.43 10.47
CA PRO A 22 8.71 8.40 9.59
C PRO A 22 8.36 8.54 8.10
N VAL A 23 7.21 8.02 7.67
CA VAL A 23 6.71 8.16 6.29
C VAL A 23 6.47 9.63 5.93
N VAL A 24 5.94 10.44 6.87
CA VAL A 24 5.78 11.88 6.67
C VAL A 24 7.15 12.56 6.58
N GLY A 25 8.13 12.13 7.37
CA GLY A 25 9.52 12.58 7.25
C GLY A 25 10.12 12.29 5.87
N ILE A 26 9.95 11.07 5.36
CA ILE A 26 10.36 10.67 4.00
C ILE A 26 9.66 11.55 2.96
N GLY A 27 8.35 11.76 3.07
CA GLY A 27 7.59 12.61 2.17
C GLY A 27 8.10 14.06 2.14
N ARG A 28 8.43 14.64 3.29
CA ARG A 28 9.01 15.99 3.38
C ARG A 28 10.40 16.06 2.75
N LEU A 29 11.24 15.05 2.97
CA LEU A 29 12.55 14.95 2.32
C LEU A 29 12.41 14.93 0.79
N LEU A 30 11.55 14.05 0.28
CA LEU A 30 11.28 13.93 -1.16
C LEU A 30 10.69 15.21 -1.76
N ALA A 31 9.78 15.87 -1.03
CA ALA A 31 9.20 17.15 -1.43
C ALA A 31 10.24 18.28 -1.46
N GLY A 32 11.17 18.32 -0.49
CA GLY A 32 12.25 19.31 -0.46
C GLY A 32 13.23 19.17 -1.63
N LEU A 33 13.48 17.93 -2.05
CA LEU A 33 14.33 17.62 -3.21
C LEU A 33 13.68 17.98 -4.55
N GLU A 34 12.39 18.33 -4.56
CA GLU A 34 11.69 18.72 -5.78
C GLU A 34 12.24 20.00 -6.42
N CYS A 35 12.92 20.88 -5.68
CA CYS A 35 13.46 22.11 -6.25
C CYS A 35 14.46 21.84 -7.40
N PHE A 36 15.03 20.63 -7.46
CA PHE A 36 15.96 20.20 -8.49
C PHE A 36 15.31 19.51 -9.71
N TRP A 37 13.97 19.44 -9.80
CA TRP A 37 13.26 18.65 -10.82
C TRP A 37 13.64 18.97 -12.28
N ARG A 38 14.10 20.20 -12.55
CA ARG A 38 14.57 20.63 -13.88
C ARG A 38 15.90 20.00 -14.30
N ALA A 39 16.65 19.39 -13.38
CA ALA A 39 17.95 18.78 -13.64
C ALA A 39 17.87 17.40 -14.37
N GLY A 40 16.66 16.97 -14.75
CA GLY A 40 16.46 15.81 -15.61
C GLY A 40 16.55 14.44 -14.92
N ALA A 41 16.52 13.38 -15.72
CA ALA A 41 16.36 12.00 -15.21
C ALA A 41 17.54 11.50 -14.36
N GLY A 42 18.78 11.86 -14.71
CA GLY A 42 19.97 11.44 -13.96
C GLY A 42 20.00 12.01 -12.54
N ALA A 43 19.66 13.28 -12.38
CA ALA A 43 19.58 13.92 -11.07
C ALA A 43 18.43 13.35 -10.22
N GLY A 44 17.28 13.03 -10.84
CA GLY A 44 16.18 12.35 -10.15
C GLY A 44 16.56 10.94 -9.69
N ALA A 45 17.28 10.19 -10.52
CA ALA A 45 17.80 8.88 -10.16
C ALA A 45 18.82 8.96 -9.02
N LEU A 46 19.75 9.91 -9.06
CA LEU A 46 20.73 10.13 -8.00
C LEU A 46 20.06 10.53 -6.68
N ALA A 47 19.06 11.43 -6.73
CA ALA A 47 18.28 11.84 -5.56
C ALA A 47 17.52 10.65 -4.96
N TRP A 48 16.93 9.81 -5.81
CA TRP A 48 16.25 8.59 -5.36
C TRP A 48 17.22 7.63 -4.69
N LEU A 49 18.38 7.36 -5.30
CA LEU A 49 19.42 6.46 -4.78
C LEU A 49 20.01 6.98 -3.47
N ALA A 50 20.27 8.28 -3.36
CA ALA A 50 20.78 8.90 -2.14
C ALA A 50 19.77 8.78 -0.98
N GLY A 51 18.48 9.05 -1.24
CA GLY A 51 17.43 8.86 -0.24
C GLY A 51 17.26 7.39 0.16
N ALA A 52 17.30 6.47 -0.80
CA ALA A 52 17.25 5.03 -0.53
C ALA A 52 18.44 4.58 0.33
N ALA A 53 19.66 5.04 0.01
CA ALA A 53 20.86 4.75 0.79
C ALA A 53 20.77 5.33 2.21
N ALA A 54 20.25 6.55 2.38
CA ALA A 54 20.05 7.16 3.69
C ALA A 54 19.03 6.37 4.54
N VAL A 55 17.90 5.99 3.95
CA VAL A 55 16.87 5.17 4.63
C VAL A 55 17.44 3.80 4.98
N LEU A 56 18.18 3.17 4.08
CA LEU A 56 18.84 1.89 4.34
C LEU A 56 19.88 1.99 5.46
N ALA A 57 20.73 3.01 5.45
CA ALA A 57 21.72 3.21 6.51
C ALA A 57 21.06 3.41 7.88
N LEU A 58 20.04 4.28 7.96
CA LEU A 58 19.34 4.56 9.22
C LEU A 58 18.58 3.32 9.73
N SER A 59 17.84 2.64 8.86
CA SER A 59 17.10 1.43 9.23
C SER A 59 18.01 0.25 9.57
N SER A 60 19.18 0.14 8.93
CA SER A 60 20.19 -0.88 9.25
C SER A 60 20.87 -0.60 10.59
N LEU A 61 21.16 0.67 10.90
CA LEU A 61 21.66 1.06 12.22
C LEU A 61 20.64 0.75 13.32
N ALA A 62 19.37 1.09 13.09
CA ALA A 62 18.30 0.74 14.02
C ALA A 62 18.15 -0.78 14.18
N TRP A 63 18.27 -1.54 13.10
CA TRP A 63 18.21 -2.99 13.12
C TRP A 63 19.39 -3.65 13.84
N TRP A 64 20.58 -3.09 13.69
CA TRP A 64 21.76 -3.50 14.44
C TRP A 64 21.56 -3.28 15.94
N GLY A 65 21.04 -2.11 16.34
CA GLY A 65 20.68 -1.82 17.73
C GLY A 65 19.60 -2.77 18.29
N VAL A 66 18.57 -3.08 17.49
CA VAL A 66 17.56 -4.10 17.83
C VAL A 66 18.20 -5.46 18.07
N SER A 67 19.13 -5.86 17.20
CA SER A 67 19.78 -7.17 17.25
C SER A 67 20.70 -7.36 18.45
N ALA A 68 21.17 -6.26 19.06
CA ALA A 68 21.95 -6.27 20.29
C ALA A 68 21.10 -6.51 21.56
N LEU A 69 19.77 -6.46 21.47
CA LEU A 69 18.87 -6.71 22.59
C LEU A 69 18.56 -8.21 22.73
N GLU A 70 18.33 -8.64 23.97
CA GLU A 70 17.76 -9.95 24.27
C GLU A 70 16.23 -9.95 24.16
N ALA A 71 15.63 -11.15 24.14
CA ALA A 71 14.18 -11.28 24.24
C ALA A 71 13.73 -10.91 25.68
N PRO A 72 12.59 -10.21 25.87
CA PRO A 72 11.62 -9.79 24.85
C PRO A 72 11.95 -8.43 24.19
N GLY A 73 12.92 -7.67 24.69
CA GLY A 73 13.23 -6.30 24.26
C GLY A 73 13.46 -6.16 22.76
N ARG A 74 14.18 -7.12 22.15
CA ARG A 74 14.40 -7.19 20.70
C ARG A 74 13.09 -7.18 19.90
N ALA A 75 12.13 -8.01 20.29
CA ALA A 75 10.85 -8.10 19.60
C ALA A 75 9.96 -6.87 19.83
N LEU A 76 10.02 -6.28 21.03
CA LEU A 76 9.28 -5.06 21.35
C LEU A 76 9.76 -3.87 20.51
N LEU A 77 11.07 -3.64 20.47
CA LEU A 77 11.63 -2.53 19.69
C LEU A 77 11.45 -2.76 18.18
N ALA A 78 11.65 -3.98 17.69
CA ALA A 78 11.38 -4.32 16.29
C ALA A 78 9.92 -4.06 15.92
N GLY A 79 8.96 -4.47 16.76
CA GLY A 79 7.54 -4.24 16.53
C GLY A 79 7.17 -2.75 16.53
N LEU A 80 7.72 -1.98 17.47
CA LEU A 80 7.51 -0.53 17.53
C LEU A 80 8.03 0.19 16.27
N LEU A 81 9.22 -0.19 15.80
CA LEU A 81 9.84 0.40 14.60
C LEU A 81 9.22 -0.09 13.29
N LEU A 82 8.56 -1.26 13.30
CA LEU A 82 7.84 -1.81 12.14
C LEU A 82 6.43 -1.22 12.01
N TRP A 83 5.76 -0.93 13.11
CA TRP A 83 4.38 -0.43 13.15
C TRP A 83 4.08 0.66 12.09
N PRO A 84 4.85 1.76 11.99
CA PRO A 84 4.53 2.82 11.03
C PRO A 84 4.92 2.51 9.57
N ALA A 85 5.39 1.29 9.27
CA ALA A 85 5.68 0.88 7.90
C ALA A 85 4.43 0.36 7.16
N PHE A 86 3.32 0.10 7.87
CA PHE A 86 2.04 -0.36 7.29
C PHE A 86 0.84 0.34 7.95
N SER A 87 -0.32 0.37 7.28
CA SER A 87 -1.43 1.26 7.65
C SER A 87 -2.85 0.66 7.49
N LEU A 88 -3.07 -0.57 7.98
CA LEU A 88 -4.33 -1.28 7.72
C LEU A 88 -5.56 -0.63 8.38
N GLN A 89 -5.48 -0.20 9.64
CA GLN A 89 -6.63 0.46 10.27
C GLN A 89 -6.96 1.80 9.62
N MET A 90 -5.95 2.57 9.22
CA MET A 90 -6.18 3.82 8.48
C MET A 90 -6.90 3.52 7.15
N LEU A 91 -6.37 2.58 6.36
CA LEU A 91 -6.95 2.21 5.07
C LEU A 91 -8.40 1.74 5.19
N THR A 92 -8.67 0.78 6.07
CA THR A 92 -10.02 0.24 6.23
C THR A 92 -10.98 1.26 6.85
N GLY A 93 -10.49 2.14 7.72
CA GLY A 93 -11.26 3.24 8.31
C GLY A 93 -11.68 4.29 7.28
N GLU A 94 -10.76 4.76 6.45
CA GLU A 94 -11.08 5.75 5.41
C GLU A 94 -12.06 5.19 4.36
N VAL A 95 -11.89 3.94 3.93
CA VAL A 95 -12.81 3.29 2.99
C VAL A 95 -14.20 3.09 3.61
N ALA A 96 -14.27 2.69 4.89
CA ALA A 96 -15.55 2.61 5.60
C ALA A 96 -16.21 3.99 5.75
N ALA A 97 -15.43 5.05 5.97
CA ALA A 97 -15.91 6.41 6.06
C ALA A 97 -16.50 6.93 4.74
N VAL A 98 -15.95 6.51 3.59
CA VAL A 98 -16.53 6.82 2.27
C VAL A 98 -17.94 6.21 2.14
N GLU A 99 -18.14 4.95 2.51
CA GLU A 99 -19.48 4.32 2.46
C GLU A 99 -20.45 4.98 3.45
N ALA A 100 -19.97 5.31 4.66
CA ALA A 100 -20.78 6.00 5.66
C ALA A 100 -21.19 7.41 5.19
N ALA A 101 -20.31 8.13 4.49
CA ALA A 101 -20.65 9.41 3.87
C ALA A 101 -21.66 9.20 2.72
N LEU A 102 -21.46 8.19 1.89
CA LEU A 102 -22.31 7.89 0.74
C LEU A 102 -23.76 7.55 1.14
N SER A 103 -23.97 7.02 2.34
CA SER A 103 -25.30 6.78 2.90
C SER A 103 -26.06 8.06 3.30
N ARG A 104 -25.35 9.18 3.42
CA ARG A 104 -25.87 10.49 3.85
C ARG A 104 -25.93 11.47 2.68
N ASP A 105 -24.79 11.62 1.99
CA ASP A 105 -24.61 12.60 0.92
C ASP A 105 -23.54 12.15 -0.09
N LEU A 106 -23.86 12.24 -1.38
CA LEU A 106 -22.97 11.80 -2.46
C LEU A 106 -21.76 12.73 -2.63
N ASP A 107 -21.94 14.04 -2.45
CA ASP A 107 -20.85 15.01 -2.60
C ASP A 107 -19.88 14.95 -1.41
N GLU A 108 -20.38 14.70 -0.19
CA GLU A 108 -19.53 14.37 0.95
C GLU A 108 -18.71 13.11 0.65
N ALA A 109 -19.33 12.05 0.11
CA ALA A 109 -18.62 10.83 -0.25
C ALA A 109 -17.55 11.05 -1.33
N ARG A 110 -17.83 11.87 -2.35
CA ARG A 110 -16.86 12.25 -3.39
C ARG A 110 -15.68 13.03 -2.80
N ALA A 111 -15.94 13.96 -1.89
CA ALA A 111 -14.90 14.74 -1.21
C ALA A 111 -14.06 13.88 -0.26
N ARG A 112 -14.69 12.90 0.41
CA ARG A 112 -13.98 11.88 1.22
C ARG A 112 -13.10 11.00 0.34
N LEU A 113 -13.65 10.47 -0.75
CA LEU A 113 -12.92 9.64 -1.70
C LEU A 113 -11.74 10.39 -2.34
N ALA A 114 -11.87 11.68 -2.64
CA ALA A 114 -10.81 12.49 -3.25
C ALA A 114 -9.52 12.57 -2.41
N ARG A 115 -9.57 12.25 -1.11
CA ARG A 115 -8.36 12.14 -0.27
C ARG A 115 -7.62 10.81 -0.44
N LEU A 116 -8.25 9.82 -1.06
CA LEU A 116 -7.75 8.45 -1.19
C LEU A 116 -7.32 8.09 -2.62
N VAL A 117 -7.85 8.80 -3.61
CA VAL A 117 -7.58 8.55 -5.03
C VAL A 117 -6.95 9.77 -5.69
N SER A 118 -6.10 9.51 -6.69
CA SER A 118 -5.51 10.55 -7.54
C SER A 118 -6.38 10.93 -8.75
N ARG A 119 -7.56 10.30 -8.92
CA ARG A 119 -8.50 10.58 -10.02
C ARG A 119 -9.53 11.64 -9.62
N ASP A 120 -10.03 12.37 -10.60
CA ASP A 120 -11.16 13.27 -10.39
C ASP A 120 -12.38 12.46 -9.93
N THR A 121 -12.92 12.83 -8.77
CA THR A 121 -14.13 12.20 -8.20
C THR A 121 -15.39 12.97 -8.56
N ARG A 122 -15.26 14.16 -9.15
CA ARG A 122 -16.40 14.97 -9.60
C ARG A 122 -17.13 14.22 -10.71
N GLY A 123 -18.44 14.08 -10.56
CA GLY A 123 -19.28 13.36 -11.50
C GLY A 123 -19.33 11.84 -11.32
N LEU A 124 -18.64 11.26 -10.31
CA LEU A 124 -18.85 9.84 -9.96
C LEU A 124 -20.23 9.65 -9.34
N ASP A 125 -21.07 8.77 -9.88
CA ASP A 125 -22.28 8.34 -9.20
C ASP A 125 -21.94 7.43 -7.99
N ALA A 126 -22.96 6.98 -7.26
CA ALA A 126 -22.74 6.16 -6.07
C ALA A 126 -22.00 4.84 -6.38
N ALA A 127 -22.25 4.23 -7.54
CA ALA A 127 -21.52 3.05 -7.99
C ALA A 127 -20.06 3.37 -8.31
N GLY A 128 -19.80 4.50 -8.98
CA GLY A 128 -18.47 5.00 -9.29
C GLY A 128 -17.63 5.31 -8.07
N VAL A 129 -18.25 5.86 -7.01
CA VAL A 129 -17.61 6.07 -5.70
C VAL A 129 -17.22 4.73 -5.07
N ARG A 130 -18.12 3.75 -5.05
CA ARG A 130 -17.84 2.41 -4.51
C ARG A 130 -16.77 1.66 -5.30
N MET A 131 -16.81 1.72 -6.64
CA MET A 131 -15.77 1.15 -7.50
C MET A 131 -14.40 1.71 -7.14
N ALA A 132 -14.28 3.04 -7.04
CA ALA A 132 -13.03 3.70 -6.66
C ALA A 132 -12.54 3.26 -5.27
N ALA A 133 -13.46 3.21 -4.29
CA ALA A 133 -13.11 2.82 -2.93
C ALA A 133 -12.64 1.36 -2.85
N LEU A 134 -13.24 0.45 -3.63
CA LEU A 134 -12.81 -0.94 -3.76
C LEU A 134 -11.47 -1.08 -4.47
N GLU A 135 -11.24 -0.31 -5.55
CA GLU A 135 -9.94 -0.22 -6.24
C GLU A 135 -8.84 0.18 -5.25
N THR A 136 -9.03 1.30 -4.55
CA THR A 136 -8.09 1.81 -3.53
C THR A 136 -7.85 0.79 -2.43
N LEU A 137 -8.91 0.19 -1.89
CA LEU A 137 -8.81 -0.79 -0.81
C LEU A 137 -7.95 -1.99 -1.22
N ALA A 138 -8.15 -2.49 -2.43
CA ALA A 138 -7.41 -3.64 -2.93
C ALA A 138 -5.94 -3.30 -3.22
N GLU A 139 -5.70 -2.23 -3.98
CA GLU A 139 -4.35 -1.77 -4.34
C GLU A 139 -3.52 -1.48 -3.09
N ASN A 140 -4.06 -0.69 -2.16
CA ASN A 140 -3.34 -0.33 -0.93
C ASN A 140 -3.24 -1.48 0.07
N LEU A 141 -4.02 -2.56 -0.05
CA LEU A 141 -3.74 -3.77 0.74
C LEU A 141 -2.38 -4.36 0.37
N SER A 142 -2.03 -4.35 -0.92
CA SER A 142 -0.70 -4.74 -1.37
C SER A 142 0.33 -3.76 -0.82
N ASP A 143 0.16 -2.48 -1.12
CA ASP A 143 1.20 -1.49 -0.92
C ASP A 143 1.43 -1.11 0.55
N SER A 144 0.34 -1.07 1.33
CA SER A 144 0.38 -0.57 2.70
C SER A 144 0.29 -1.68 3.74
N LEU A 145 0.32 -2.96 3.36
CA LEU A 145 0.39 -4.08 4.31
C LEU A 145 1.23 -5.25 3.83
N VAL A 146 0.88 -5.86 2.69
CA VAL A 146 1.53 -7.10 2.23
C VAL A 146 2.98 -6.85 1.87
N ALA A 147 3.28 -5.78 1.11
CA ALA A 147 4.63 -5.48 0.67
C ALA A 147 5.58 -5.09 1.82
N PRO A 148 5.23 -4.18 2.75
CA PRO A 148 6.09 -3.89 3.90
C PRO A 148 6.41 -5.14 4.74
N LEU A 149 5.42 -5.99 5.01
CA LEU A 149 5.62 -7.22 5.78
C LEU A 149 6.42 -8.28 5.00
N PHE A 150 6.21 -8.38 3.68
CA PHE A 150 7.01 -9.25 2.81
C PHE A 150 8.50 -8.90 2.90
N TYR A 151 8.85 -7.62 2.74
CA TYR A 151 10.24 -7.20 2.84
C TYR A 151 10.78 -7.24 4.26
N PHE A 152 9.93 -7.07 5.29
CA PHE A 152 10.31 -7.30 6.69
C PHE A 152 10.72 -8.75 6.93
N VAL A 153 9.95 -9.72 6.43
CA VAL A 153 10.29 -11.14 6.59
C VAL A 153 11.64 -11.44 5.95
N LEU A 154 11.90 -10.94 4.75
CA LEU A 154 13.14 -11.22 4.01
C LEU A 154 14.38 -10.53 4.62
N PHE A 155 14.27 -9.24 4.95
CA PHE A 155 15.42 -8.39 5.25
C PHE A 155 15.30 -7.60 6.56
N GLY A 156 14.29 -7.86 7.39
CA GLY A 156 14.05 -7.13 8.65
C GLY A 156 13.59 -5.69 8.42
N LEU A 157 13.82 -4.82 9.40
CA LEU A 157 13.47 -3.39 9.29
C LEU A 157 14.06 -2.72 8.04
N PRO A 158 15.31 -2.99 7.60
CA PRO A 158 15.87 -2.39 6.39
C PRO A 158 15.04 -2.65 5.14
N GLY A 159 14.54 -3.88 4.96
CA GLY A 159 13.68 -4.23 3.83
C GLY A 159 12.34 -3.48 3.87
N ALA A 160 11.67 -3.49 5.02
CA ALA A 160 10.38 -2.85 5.19
C ALA A 160 10.45 -1.35 4.88
N TRP A 161 11.49 -0.67 5.39
CA TRP A 161 11.68 0.76 5.21
C TRP A 161 12.18 1.15 3.83
N LEU A 162 13.03 0.34 3.19
CA LEU A 162 13.40 0.56 1.79
C LEU A 162 12.17 0.49 0.87
N TYR A 163 11.34 -0.53 1.07
CA TYR A 163 10.08 -0.63 0.34
C TYR A 163 9.19 0.58 0.60
N ARG A 164 9.00 0.97 1.86
CA ARG A 164 8.15 2.11 2.20
C ARG A 164 8.68 3.42 1.62
N TYR A 165 10.01 3.58 1.56
CA TYR A 165 10.65 4.70 0.86
C TYR A 165 10.32 4.67 -0.63
N ALA A 166 10.49 3.54 -1.32
CA ALA A 166 10.20 3.43 -2.74
C ALA A 166 8.74 3.76 -3.07
N ASN A 167 7.80 3.22 -2.28
CA ASN A 167 6.37 3.48 -2.42
C ASN A 167 6.01 4.95 -2.15
N THR A 168 6.61 5.56 -1.12
CA THR A 168 6.42 6.99 -0.84
C THR A 168 7.03 7.85 -1.95
N ALA A 169 8.19 7.46 -2.50
CA ALA A 169 8.83 8.15 -3.61
C ALA A 169 7.98 8.10 -4.88
N ASP A 170 7.33 6.98 -5.19
CA ASP A 170 6.37 6.92 -6.30
C ASP A 170 5.12 7.77 -6.03
N ALA A 171 4.59 7.76 -4.80
CA ALA A 171 3.45 8.61 -4.44
C ALA A 171 3.74 10.11 -4.55
N VAL A 172 5.00 10.55 -4.40
CA VAL A 172 5.41 11.97 -4.50
C VAL A 172 5.91 12.31 -5.91
N TRP A 173 6.76 11.49 -6.52
CA TRP A 173 7.41 11.77 -7.81
C TRP A 173 6.82 10.99 -9.00
N GLY A 174 6.01 9.96 -8.79
CA GLY A 174 5.47 9.09 -9.84
C GLY A 174 4.39 9.71 -10.71
N TYR A 175 3.90 10.91 -10.36
CA TYR A 175 2.88 11.60 -11.14
C TYR A 175 3.35 11.88 -12.57
N ARG A 176 2.53 11.46 -13.55
CA ARG A 176 2.80 11.66 -14.99
C ARG A 176 2.57 13.09 -15.47
N THR A 177 2.81 14.10 -14.63
CA THR A 177 2.86 15.49 -15.09
C THR A 177 4.13 15.68 -15.94
N PRO A 178 4.13 16.66 -16.87
CA PRO A 178 5.34 17.01 -17.62
C PRO A 178 6.55 17.26 -16.70
N ARG A 179 6.27 17.72 -15.47
CA ARG A 179 7.23 17.96 -14.39
C ARG A 179 8.00 16.71 -13.96
N TYR A 180 7.33 15.61 -13.63
CA TYR A 180 8.02 14.41 -13.10
C TYR A 180 8.24 13.29 -14.10
N ARG A 181 7.76 13.42 -15.35
CA ARG A 181 7.89 12.36 -16.37
C ARG A 181 9.33 11.85 -16.57
N ARG A 182 10.33 12.74 -16.46
CA ARG A 182 11.75 12.38 -16.54
C ARG A 182 12.39 12.21 -15.15
N TRP A 183 12.04 13.05 -14.20
CA TRP A 183 12.61 13.05 -12.84
C TRP A 183 12.23 11.81 -12.02
N GLY A 184 10.92 11.47 -12.00
CA GLY A 184 10.36 10.41 -11.17
C GLY A 184 10.42 9.01 -11.78
N TRP A 185 11.06 8.83 -12.94
CA TRP A 185 11.05 7.55 -13.65
C TRP A 185 11.63 6.40 -12.80
N LEU A 186 12.74 6.64 -12.09
CA LEU A 186 13.34 5.61 -11.24
C LEU A 186 12.42 5.26 -10.06
N ALA A 187 11.73 6.24 -9.48
CA ALA A 187 10.79 6.00 -8.38
C ALA A 187 9.64 5.07 -8.82
N ALA A 188 9.01 5.38 -9.95
CA ALA A 188 7.94 4.56 -10.51
C ALA A 188 8.43 3.16 -10.89
N ARG A 189 9.63 3.05 -11.47
CA ARG A 189 10.20 1.75 -11.87
C ARG A 189 10.60 0.91 -10.66
N ALA A 190 11.11 1.54 -9.61
CA ALA A 190 11.47 0.87 -8.36
C ALA A 190 10.22 0.39 -7.62
N ASP A 191 9.15 1.18 -7.54
CA ASP A 191 7.88 0.72 -6.97
C ASP A 191 7.33 -0.47 -7.78
N ASP A 192 7.23 -0.34 -9.12
CA ASP A 192 6.78 -1.43 -10.00
C ASP A 192 7.58 -2.73 -9.80
N LEU A 193 8.90 -2.62 -9.64
CA LEU A 193 9.76 -3.78 -9.40
C LEU A 193 9.52 -4.39 -8.02
N LEU A 194 9.52 -3.55 -6.97
CA LEU A 194 9.41 -4.02 -5.59
C LEU A 194 8.01 -4.55 -5.27
N ASN A 195 6.96 -4.04 -5.93
CA ASN A 195 5.60 -4.52 -5.79
C ASN A 195 5.27 -5.75 -6.65
N TRP A 196 6.20 -6.22 -7.49
CA TRP A 196 5.93 -7.33 -8.41
C TRP A 196 5.49 -8.61 -7.68
N ILE A 197 6.25 -9.06 -6.67
CA ILE A 197 5.88 -10.24 -5.87
C ILE A 197 4.70 -9.91 -4.92
N PRO A 198 4.75 -8.83 -4.11
CA PRO A 198 3.66 -8.51 -3.18
C PRO A 198 2.28 -8.37 -3.81
N ALA A 199 2.16 -7.75 -4.97
CA ALA A 199 0.87 -7.58 -5.65
C ALA A 199 0.25 -8.91 -6.06
N ARG A 200 1.08 -9.86 -6.55
CA ARG A 200 0.66 -11.22 -6.91
C ARG A 200 0.22 -12.01 -5.69
N LEU A 201 1.00 -11.94 -4.61
CA LEU A 201 0.63 -12.57 -3.34
C LEU A 201 -0.69 -12.01 -2.82
N THR A 202 -0.88 -10.69 -2.85
CA THR A 202 -2.12 -10.03 -2.44
C THR A 202 -3.31 -10.50 -3.27
N GLY A 203 -3.16 -10.56 -4.60
CA GLY A 203 -4.18 -11.09 -5.50
C GLY A 203 -4.57 -12.54 -5.18
N LEU A 204 -3.58 -13.41 -4.95
CA LEU A 204 -3.79 -14.81 -4.57
C LEU A 204 -4.49 -14.95 -3.20
N LEU A 205 -4.15 -14.11 -2.23
CA LEU A 205 -4.77 -14.12 -0.91
C LEU A 205 -6.23 -13.63 -0.96
N LEU A 206 -6.53 -12.65 -1.81
CA LEU A 206 -7.89 -12.14 -2.01
C LEU A 206 -8.78 -13.11 -2.81
N ALA A 207 -8.21 -13.77 -3.82
CA ALA A 207 -8.89 -14.72 -4.70
C ALA A 207 -8.03 -15.98 -4.91
N PRO A 208 -8.03 -16.94 -3.97
CA PRO A 208 -7.16 -18.12 -4.02
C PRO A 208 -7.55 -19.14 -5.12
N ARG A 209 -8.71 -18.97 -5.74
CA ARG A 209 -9.21 -19.81 -6.82
C ARG A 209 -9.28 -19.01 -8.12
N GLY A 210 -9.19 -19.69 -9.26
CA GLY A 210 -9.38 -19.05 -10.57
C GLY A 210 -8.18 -18.23 -11.04
N LEU A 211 -6.94 -18.70 -10.81
CA LEU A 211 -5.71 -18.01 -11.18
C LEU A 211 -5.65 -17.61 -12.67
N ALA A 212 -6.21 -18.44 -13.57
CA ALA A 212 -6.29 -18.10 -14.99
C ALA A 212 -7.16 -16.87 -15.25
N ALA A 213 -8.30 -16.75 -14.56
CA ALA A 213 -9.14 -15.56 -14.63
C ALA A 213 -8.43 -14.35 -14.03
N LEU A 214 -7.83 -14.51 -12.85
CA LEU A 214 -7.06 -13.45 -12.20
C LEU A 214 -5.93 -12.91 -13.08
N ARG A 215 -5.15 -13.78 -13.72
CA ARG A 215 -4.09 -13.38 -14.66
C ARG A 215 -4.62 -12.55 -15.82
N ARG A 216 -5.77 -12.93 -16.39
CA ARG A 216 -6.41 -12.17 -17.47
C ARG A 216 -6.89 -10.80 -16.99
N GLU A 217 -7.50 -10.72 -15.82
CA GLU A 217 -7.94 -9.45 -15.25
C GLU A 217 -6.75 -8.53 -14.91
N ALA A 218 -5.70 -9.08 -14.29
CA ALA A 218 -4.52 -8.33 -13.92
C ALA A 218 -3.81 -7.70 -15.13
N GLY A 219 -3.84 -8.36 -16.29
CA GLY A 219 -3.24 -7.83 -17.53
C GLY A 219 -3.99 -6.65 -18.17
N ARG A 220 -5.15 -6.25 -17.64
CA ARG A 220 -5.96 -5.15 -18.21
C ARG A 220 -5.56 -3.77 -17.69
N THR A 221 -4.79 -3.70 -16.60
CA THR A 221 -4.35 -2.43 -16.03
C THR A 221 -3.03 -1.98 -16.67
N PRO A 222 -2.80 -0.65 -16.82
CA PRO A 222 -1.50 -0.15 -17.28
C PRO A 222 -0.34 -0.48 -16.33
N SER A 223 -0.60 -0.57 -15.03
CA SER A 223 0.39 -1.02 -14.04
C SER A 223 0.54 -2.54 -14.11
N PRO A 224 1.77 -3.09 -14.07
CA PRO A 224 2.01 -4.53 -14.01
C PRO A 224 1.58 -5.19 -12.69
N ASN A 225 1.24 -4.37 -11.68
CA ASN A 225 0.98 -4.80 -10.31
C ASN A 225 -0.45 -4.56 -9.89
N ALA A 226 -0.98 -3.34 -10.09
CA ALA A 226 -2.26 -2.92 -9.53
C ALA A 226 -3.44 -3.84 -9.92
N GLY A 227 -3.43 -4.39 -11.14
CA GLY A 227 -4.47 -5.30 -11.61
C GLY A 227 -4.60 -6.61 -10.83
N TRP A 228 -3.55 -7.06 -10.13
CA TRP A 228 -3.59 -8.30 -9.34
C TRP A 228 -4.52 -8.18 -8.13
N PRO A 229 -4.30 -7.27 -7.16
CA PRO A 229 -5.21 -7.13 -6.04
C PRO A 229 -6.60 -6.64 -6.47
N MET A 230 -6.70 -5.65 -7.37
CA MET A 230 -7.99 -5.11 -7.81
C MET A 230 -8.82 -6.16 -8.55
N GLY A 231 -8.22 -6.88 -9.51
CA GLY A 231 -8.90 -7.94 -10.27
C GLY A 231 -9.32 -9.09 -9.36
N ALA A 232 -8.49 -9.46 -8.38
CA ALA A 232 -8.84 -10.46 -7.38
C ALA A 232 -10.06 -10.05 -6.56
N LEU A 233 -10.10 -8.81 -6.08
CA LEU A 233 -11.24 -8.32 -5.30
C LEU A 233 -12.53 -8.26 -6.16
N ALA A 234 -12.42 -7.79 -7.41
CA ALA A 234 -13.53 -7.75 -8.36
C ALA A 234 -14.13 -9.14 -8.61
N LEU A 235 -13.27 -10.12 -8.95
CA LEU A 235 -13.67 -11.52 -9.16
C LEU A 235 -14.29 -12.12 -7.90
N ALA A 236 -13.68 -11.89 -6.74
CA ALA A 236 -14.11 -12.49 -5.49
C ALA A 236 -15.43 -11.92 -4.94
N LEU A 237 -15.82 -10.71 -5.37
CA LEU A 237 -17.11 -10.08 -5.03
C LEU A 237 -18.16 -10.22 -6.15
N GLY A 238 -17.75 -10.65 -7.34
CA GLY A 238 -18.63 -10.71 -8.51
C GLY A 238 -19.01 -9.32 -9.06
N VAL A 239 -18.17 -8.30 -8.84
CA VAL A 239 -18.43 -6.92 -9.24
C VAL A 239 -17.50 -6.48 -10.37
N ARG A 240 -17.94 -5.48 -11.13
CA ARG A 240 -17.13 -4.77 -12.12
C ARG A 240 -16.42 -3.59 -11.45
N LEU A 241 -15.13 -3.42 -11.72
CA LEU A 241 -14.37 -2.23 -11.35
C LEU A 241 -13.90 -1.53 -12.62
N GLU A 242 -14.18 -0.24 -12.73
CA GLU A 242 -13.91 0.55 -13.93
C GLU A 242 -13.27 1.89 -13.60
N LYS A 243 -12.20 2.18 -14.35
CA LYS A 243 -11.63 3.51 -14.49
C LYS A 243 -11.82 3.96 -15.93
N ARG A 244 -12.77 4.90 -16.14
CA ARG A 244 -13.13 5.43 -17.46
C ARG A 244 -11.89 5.84 -18.25
N GLY A 245 -11.80 5.39 -19.50
CA GLY A 245 -10.67 5.68 -20.40
C GLY A 245 -9.34 4.99 -20.05
N ALA A 246 -9.31 4.10 -19.05
CA ALA A 246 -8.09 3.39 -18.64
C ALA A 246 -8.26 1.87 -18.66
N TYR A 247 -9.21 1.31 -17.90
CA TYR A 247 -9.41 -0.14 -17.81
C TYR A 247 -10.80 -0.52 -17.31
N VAL A 248 -11.19 -1.77 -17.56
CA VAL A 248 -12.36 -2.42 -16.97
C VAL A 248 -11.95 -3.80 -16.47
N LEU A 249 -12.07 -4.03 -15.16
CA LEU A 249 -11.83 -5.30 -14.48
C LEU A 249 -13.14 -6.02 -14.23
N HIS A 250 -13.15 -7.32 -14.51
CA HIS A 250 -14.30 -8.22 -14.44
C HIS A 250 -15.56 -7.62 -15.13
N PRO A 251 -15.55 -7.43 -16.47
CA PRO A 251 -16.63 -6.74 -17.18
C PRO A 251 -18.00 -7.41 -17.08
N SER A 252 -18.03 -8.73 -16.88
CA SER A 252 -19.25 -9.51 -16.63
C SER A 252 -19.83 -9.30 -15.23
N GLY A 253 -19.11 -8.63 -14.33
CA GLY A 253 -19.56 -8.32 -12.99
C GLY A 253 -20.64 -7.25 -12.96
N ARG A 254 -21.47 -7.29 -11.92
CA ARG A 254 -22.48 -6.24 -11.66
C ARG A 254 -21.83 -4.97 -11.08
N ALA A 255 -22.56 -3.87 -11.08
CA ALA A 255 -22.13 -2.67 -10.35
C ALA A 255 -22.02 -2.96 -8.84
N PRO A 256 -21.05 -2.36 -8.12
CA PRO A 256 -20.94 -2.56 -6.67
C PRO A 256 -22.10 -1.95 -5.88
N GLU A 257 -22.51 -2.67 -4.85
CA GLU A 257 -23.57 -2.29 -3.91
C GLU A 257 -22.99 -2.01 -2.50
N PRO A 258 -23.75 -1.38 -1.58
CA PRO A 258 -23.32 -1.17 -0.20
C PRO A 258 -22.78 -2.43 0.51
N ALA A 259 -23.40 -3.59 0.23
CA ALA A 259 -22.99 -4.86 0.80
C ALA A 259 -21.60 -5.32 0.31
N ASP A 260 -21.20 -4.94 -0.90
CA ASP A 260 -19.89 -5.32 -1.46
C ASP A 260 -18.74 -4.65 -0.71
N LEU A 261 -18.88 -3.39 -0.33
CA LEU A 261 -17.85 -2.68 0.43
C LEU A 261 -17.68 -3.29 1.83
N ARG A 262 -18.77 -3.64 2.50
CA ARG A 262 -18.71 -4.38 3.78
C ARG A 262 -18.03 -5.75 3.60
N ARG A 263 -18.39 -6.51 2.57
CA ARG A 263 -17.76 -7.80 2.26
C ARG A 263 -16.27 -7.65 1.95
N ALA A 264 -15.89 -6.60 1.22
CA ALA A 264 -14.51 -6.28 0.89
C ALA A 264 -13.68 -6.00 2.14
N LEU A 265 -14.18 -5.16 3.05
CA LEU A 265 -13.52 -4.87 4.33
C LEU A 265 -13.32 -6.13 5.18
N VAL A 266 -14.33 -6.99 5.28
CA VAL A 266 -14.21 -8.27 6.00
C VAL A 266 -13.16 -9.18 5.35
N ARG A 267 -13.16 -9.29 4.01
CA ARG A 267 -12.19 -10.11 3.29
C ARG A 267 -10.77 -9.57 3.46
N VAL A 268 -10.57 -8.27 3.33
CA VAL A 268 -9.27 -7.60 3.55
C VAL A 268 -8.76 -7.85 4.97
N ARG A 269 -9.62 -7.73 5.99
CA ARG A 269 -9.24 -8.05 7.39
C ARG A 269 -8.84 -9.51 7.57
N ARG A 270 -9.53 -10.46 6.93
CA ARG A 270 -9.15 -11.89 6.97
C ARG A 270 -7.80 -12.13 6.32
N VAL A 271 -7.56 -11.51 5.15
CA VAL A 271 -6.25 -11.57 4.49
C VAL A 271 -5.17 -10.96 5.38
N ALA A 272 -5.43 -9.81 5.99
CA ALA A 272 -4.49 -9.17 6.90
C ALA A 272 -4.10 -10.06 8.09
N VAL A 273 -5.08 -10.70 8.75
CA VAL A 273 -4.80 -11.66 9.84
C VAL A 273 -3.92 -12.80 9.36
N ALA A 274 -4.19 -13.37 8.18
CA ALA A 274 -3.35 -14.43 7.61
C ALA A 274 -1.93 -13.94 7.31
N VAL A 275 -1.78 -12.72 6.78
CA VAL A 275 -0.49 -12.09 6.49
C VAL A 275 0.28 -11.82 7.78
N TYR A 276 -0.36 -11.28 8.83
CA TYR A 276 0.28 -11.07 10.13
C TYR A 276 0.74 -12.38 10.76
N ALA A 277 -0.10 -13.43 10.73
CA ALA A 277 0.25 -14.73 11.28
C ALA A 277 1.43 -15.36 10.53
N LEU A 278 1.39 -15.35 9.19
CA LEU A 278 2.46 -15.89 8.36
C LEU A 278 3.77 -15.11 8.53
N ALA A 279 3.70 -13.77 8.52
CA ALA A 279 4.86 -12.93 8.73
C ALA A 279 5.44 -13.10 10.14
N ALA A 280 4.60 -13.20 11.18
CA ALA A 280 5.06 -13.49 12.54
C ALA A 280 5.78 -14.84 12.62
N LEU A 281 5.23 -15.90 11.99
CA LEU A 281 5.83 -17.23 11.98
C LEU A 281 7.18 -17.24 11.25
N LEU A 282 7.24 -16.65 10.05
CA LEU A 282 8.46 -16.62 9.23
C LEU A 282 9.54 -15.74 9.86
N SER A 283 9.15 -14.59 10.44
CA SER A 283 10.09 -13.71 11.16
C SER A 283 10.60 -14.34 12.45
N TRP A 284 9.78 -15.14 13.15
CA TRP A 284 10.24 -15.92 14.30
C TRP A 284 11.33 -16.92 13.89
N GLY A 285 11.07 -17.72 12.84
CA GLY A 285 12.02 -18.73 12.37
C GLY A 285 13.35 -18.14 11.85
N ARG A 286 13.33 -16.94 11.27
CA ARG A 286 14.52 -16.31 10.68
C ARG A 286 15.29 -15.41 11.65
N TRP A 287 14.59 -14.68 12.52
CA TRP A 287 15.16 -13.62 13.34
C TRP A 287 14.98 -13.84 14.84
N GLY A 288 14.24 -14.86 15.27
CA GLY A 288 13.85 -15.06 16.67
C GLY A 288 12.99 -13.92 17.20
N LEU A 289 12.07 -13.40 16.37
CA LEU A 289 11.26 -12.19 16.58
C LEU A 289 9.78 -12.40 16.77
#